data_AF-A0A8J3BM28-F1
#
_entry.id   AF-A0A8J3BM28-F1
#
_cell.length_a   1.000
_cell.length_b   1.000
_cell.length_c   1.000
_cell.angle_alpha   90.00
_cell.angle_beta   90.00
_cell.angle_gamma   90.00
#
_symmetry.space_group_name_H-M   'P 1'
#
loop_
_entity.id
_entity.type
_entity.pdbx_description
1 polymer ?
#
loop_
_entity_poly.entity_id
_entity_poly.type
_entity_poly.pdbx_seq_one_letter_code
_entity_poly.pdbx_strand_id
1 'polypeptide(L)'
;MIIFANNKINLEDLRQMFVYMEYYKAKKGALVYPGTENRNQSRKYSGYSSHEAKHLSNEECSLISIGVENDVKVRQKLIYDNISNWSQLHKIA
;
A
#
# COMPACT_ATOMS: atom_id res chain seq x y z
N MET A 1 5.08 -5.56 2.35
CA MET A 1 3.95 -5.98 3.20
C MET A 1 2.65 -5.51 2.57
N ILE A 2 1.60 -6.32 2.64
CA ILE A 2 0.27 -5.99 2.09
C ILE A 2 -0.76 -6.24 3.18
N ILE A 3 -1.68 -5.29 3.36
CA ILE A 3 -2.79 -5.37 4.31
C ILE A 3 -4.08 -5.13 3.53
N PHE A 4 -5.04 -6.05 3.64
CA PHE A 4 -6.35 -5.90 3.03
C PHE A 4 -7.31 -5.28 4.04
N ALA A 5 -7.94 -4.16 3.66
CA ALA A 5 -8.92 -3.44 4.46
C ALA A 5 -10.33 -3.58 3.86
N ASN A 6 -11.34 -3.44 4.72
CA ASN A 6 -12.73 -3.62 4.34
C ASN A 6 -13.36 -2.28 3.93
N ASN A 7 -14.03 -2.26 2.77
CA ASN A 7 -14.89 -1.19 2.23
C ASN A 7 -14.26 0.19 2.01
N LYS A 8 -13.61 0.78 3.02
CA LYS A 8 -13.05 2.13 2.98
C LYS A 8 -11.89 2.26 3.98
N ILE A 9 -10.81 2.91 3.54
CA ILE A 9 -9.67 3.24 4.40
C ILE A 9 -10.13 4.12 5.57
N ASN A 10 -9.73 3.75 6.78
CA ASN A 10 -9.84 4.58 7.96
C ASN A 10 -8.46 4.83 8.62
N LEU A 11 -8.45 5.62 9.69
CA LEU A 11 -7.21 5.98 10.40
C LEU A 11 -6.59 4.79 11.16
N GLU A 12 -7.41 3.83 11.59
CA GLU A 12 -6.93 2.63 12.29
C GLU A 12 -6.19 1.69 11.33
N ASP A 13 -6.67 1.52 10.11
CA ASP A 13 -5.99 0.76 9.05
C ASP A 13 -4.59 1.33 8.77
N LEU A 14 -4.48 2.66 8.71
CA LEU A 14 -3.20 3.36 8.52
C LEU A 14 -2.26 3.16 9.72
N ARG A 15 -2.78 3.24 10.95
CA ARG A 15 -2.00 2.99 12.17
C ARG A 15 -1.52 1.55 12.23
N GLN A 16 -2.37 0.58 11.91
CA GLN A 16 -1.99 -0.82 11.84
C GLN A 16 -0.91 -1.06 10.79
N MET A 17 -1.04 -0.45 9.60
CA MET A 17 0.00 -0.52 8.58
C MET A 17 1.35 -0.02 9.10
N PHE A 18 1.35 1.11 9.80
CA PHE A 18 2.57 1.66 10.40
C PHE A 18 3.18 0.71 11.43
N VAL A 19 2.39 0.24 12.40
CA VAL A 19 2.83 -0.70 13.44
C VAL A 19 3.41 -1.97 12.82
N TYR A 20 2.76 -2.53 11.80
CA TYR A 20 3.26 -3.73 11.15
C TYR A 20 4.51 -3.48 10.32
N MET A 21 4.61 -2.34 9.64
CA MET A 21 5.83 -1.99 8.92
C MET A 21 7.03 -1.87 9.87
N GLU A 22 6.85 -1.23 11.03
CA GLU A 22 7.90 -1.16 12.06
C GLU A 22 8.24 -2.54 12.63
N TYR A 23 7.22 -3.32 13.03
CA TYR A 23 7.40 -4.63 13.64
C TYR A 23 8.16 -5.61 12.72
N TYR A 24 7.75 -5.67 11.45
CA TYR A 24 8.39 -6.54 10.44
C TYR A 24 9.59 -5.89 9.74
N LYS A 25 9.96 -4.65 10.11
CA LYS A 25 11.02 -3.86 9.46
C LYS A 25 10.85 -3.80 7.93
N ALA A 26 9.59 -3.69 7.48
CA ALA A 26 9.25 -3.69 6.07
C ALA A 26 9.53 -2.33 5.44
N LYS A 27 10.31 -2.30 4.35
CA LYS A 27 10.59 -1.06 3.59
C LYS A 27 9.44 -0.60 2.69
N LYS A 28 8.46 -1.45 2.46
CA LYS A 28 7.34 -1.17 1.55
C LYS A 28 6.06 -1.79 2.08
N GLY A 29 5.03 -0.97 2.24
CA GLY A 29 3.70 -1.35 2.70
C GLY A 29 2.61 -0.90 1.74
N ALA A 30 1.60 -1.72 1.52
CA ALA A 30 0.38 -1.32 0.82
C ALA A 30 -0.86 -1.66 1.64
N LEU A 31 -1.79 -0.71 1.70
CA LEU A 31 -3.16 -0.94 2.11
C LEU A 31 -4.03 -1.16 0.87
N VAL A 32 -4.67 -2.31 0.77
CA VAL A 32 -5.48 -2.71 -0.37
C VAL A 32 -6.94 -2.75 0.05
N TYR A 33 -7.81 -2.07 -0.69
CA TYR A 33 -9.23 -1.99 -0.36
C TYR A 33 -10.09 -2.03 -1.63
N PRO A 34 -11.33 -2.55 -1.54
CA PRO A 34 -12.26 -2.50 -2.65
C PRO A 34 -12.66 -1.04 -2.93
N GLY A 35 -12.82 -0.69 -4.20
CA GLY A 35 -13.31 0.64 -4.61
C GLY A 35 -14.05 0.59 -5.94
N THR A 36 -14.47 1.77 -6.41
CA THR A 36 -15.19 1.92 -7.69
C THR A 36 -14.25 1.84 -8.90
N GLU A 37 -12.98 2.18 -8.72
CA GLU A 37 -11.96 2.21 -9.77
C GLU A 37 -10.63 1.67 -9.27
N ASN A 38 -9.79 1.20 -10.20
CA ASN A 38 -8.40 0.86 -9.90
C ASN A 38 -7.59 2.13 -9.72
N ARG A 39 -7.11 2.38 -8.49
CA ARG A 39 -6.26 3.56 -8.18
C ARG A 39 -5.12 3.14 -7.28
N ASN A 40 -3.92 3.63 -7.58
CA ASN A 40 -2.74 3.43 -6.76
C ASN A 40 -2.17 4.80 -6.37
N GLN A 41 -2.02 5.04 -5.06
CA GLN A 41 -1.38 6.21 -4.51
C GLN A 41 -0.21 5.78 -3.62
N SER A 42 0.99 5.76 -4.20
CA SER A 42 2.26 5.56 -3.47
C SER A 42 2.81 6.90 -2.98
N ARG A 43 3.27 6.95 -1.73
CA ARG A 43 4.14 8.03 -1.22
C ARG A 43 5.30 7.47 -0.43
N LYS A 44 6.43 8.17 -0.50
CA LYS A 44 7.55 7.96 0.43
C LYS A 44 7.16 8.51 1.80
N TYR A 45 7.52 7.77 2.83
CA TYR A 45 7.31 8.18 4.20
C TYR A 45 8.44 9.14 4.63
N SER A 46 8.08 10.26 5.24
CA SER A 46 9.00 11.09 6.01
C SER A 46 8.75 10.81 7.48
N GLY A 47 9.69 10.12 8.15
CA GLY A 47 9.56 9.86 9.58
C GLY A 47 9.47 11.15 10.39
N TYR A 48 8.68 11.11 11.46
CA TYR A 48 8.75 12.10 12.54
C TYR A 48 9.92 11.74 13.46
N SER A 49 11.15 11.80 12.96
CA SER A 49 12.32 11.85 13.84
C SER A 49 12.75 13.31 13.99
N SER A 50 12.70 13.76 15.23
CA SER A 50 13.20 15.04 15.72
C SER A 50 14.51 15.47 15.04
N HIS A 51 14.56 16.73 14.61
CA HIS A 51 15.76 17.48 14.19
C HIS A 51 16.45 17.13 12.86
N GLU A 52 16.11 16.05 12.14
CA GLU A 52 16.72 15.74 10.82
C GLU A 52 15.70 15.47 9.71
N ALA A 53 14.76 16.41 9.52
CA ALA A 53 13.71 16.37 8.50
C ALA A 53 14.20 16.49 7.03
N LYS A 54 15.43 16.06 6.70
CA LYS A 54 16.02 16.18 5.35
C LYS A 54 16.23 14.87 4.62
N HIS A 55 16.11 13.72 5.27
CA HIS A 55 16.18 12.43 4.59
C HIS A 55 14.79 11.82 4.46
N LEU A 56 14.24 11.86 3.24
CA LEU A 56 13.14 10.97 2.85
C LEU A 56 13.60 9.55 3.19
N SER A 57 12.84 8.87 4.03
CA SER A 57 13.15 7.48 4.33
C SER A 57 13.04 6.65 3.06
N ASN A 58 13.74 5.51 3.02
CA ASN A 58 13.57 4.54 1.95
C ASN A 58 12.27 3.72 2.13
N GLU A 59 11.43 4.07 3.11
CA GLU A 59 10.14 3.45 3.32
C GLU A 59 9.05 4.03 2.40
N GLU A 60 8.32 3.15 1.71
CA GLU A 60 7.21 3.48 0.83
C GLU A 60 5.89 2.93 1.38
N CYS A 61 4.87 3.78 1.44
CA CYS A 61 3.51 3.40 1.79
C CYS A 61 2.57 3.67 0.60
N SER A 62 1.68 2.73 0.32
CA SER A 62 0.76 2.84 -0.82
C SER A 62 -0.67 2.53 -0.44
N LEU A 63 -1.60 3.24 -1.07
CA LEU A 63 -3.03 2.99 -1.01
C LEU A 63 -3.47 2.46 -2.37
N ILE A 64 -4.02 1.25 -2.40
CA ILE A 64 -4.42 0.57 -3.63
C ILE A 64 -5.92 0.26 -3.55
N SER A 65 -6.70 1.01 -4.32
CA SER A 65 -8.11 0.74 -4.59
C SER A 65 -8.22 -0.22 -5.77
N ILE A 66 -8.99 -1.29 -5.64
CA ILE A 66 -9.26 -2.23 -6.74
C ILE A 66 -10.76 -2.28 -6.99
N GLY A 67 -11.15 -2.12 -8.26
CA GLY A 67 -12.52 -2.23 -8.73
C GLY A 67 -13.15 -3.57 -8.37
N VAL A 68 -14.37 -3.55 -7.83
CA VAL A 68 -15.09 -4.78 -7.49
C VAL A 68 -15.79 -5.33 -8.75
N GLU A 69 -15.24 -6.42 -9.30
CA GLU A 69 -15.85 -7.17 -10.41
C GLU A 69 -16.68 -8.36 -9.88
N ASN A 70 -17.82 -8.68 -10.49
CA ASN A 70 -18.70 -9.77 -10.03
C ASN A 70 -18.13 -11.16 -10.30
N ASP A 71 -17.38 -11.32 -11.39
CA ASP A 71 -16.67 -12.56 -11.69
C ASP A 71 -15.44 -12.71 -10.79
N VAL A 72 -15.43 -13.78 -9.98
CA VAL A 72 -14.35 -14.07 -9.02
C VAL A 72 -13.01 -14.28 -9.72
N LYS A 73 -12.98 -14.91 -10.89
CA LYS A 73 -11.73 -15.14 -11.65
C LYS A 73 -11.17 -13.83 -12.17
N VAL A 74 -12.04 -12.96 -12.69
CA VAL A 74 -11.63 -11.64 -13.15
C VAL A 74 -11.15 -10.79 -11.98
N ARG A 75 -11.85 -10.83 -10.85
CA ARG A 75 -11.43 -10.12 -9.62
C ARG A 75 -10.07 -10.58 -9.10
N GLN A 76 -9.83 -11.90 -9.04
CA GLN A 76 -8.54 -12.45 -8.62
C GLN A 76 -7.41 -12.01 -9.56
N LYS A 77 -7.66 -12.03 -10.87
CA LYS A 77 -6.70 -11.54 -11.87
C LYS A 77 -6.40 -10.05 -11.68
N LEU A 78 -7.43 -9.22 -11.49
CA LEU A 78 -7.25 -7.79 -11.23
C LEU A 78 -6.43 -7.53 -9.96
N ILE A 79 -6.67 -8.29 -8.88
CA ILE A 79 -5.89 -8.19 -7.65
C ILE A 79 -4.43 -8.54 -7.91
N TYR A 80 -4.18 -9.65 -8.60
CA TYR A 80 -2.84 -10.09 -8.96
C TYR A 80 -2.11 -9.05 -9.81
N ASP A 81 -2.75 -8.54 -10.87
CA ASP A 81 -2.14 -7.59 -11.80
C ASP A 81 -1.78 -6.27 -11.07
N ASN A 82 -2.68 -5.73 -10.26
CA ASN A 82 -2.44 -4.48 -9.52
C ASN A 82 -1.31 -4.64 -8.48
N ILE A 83 -1.32 -5.72 -7.71
CA ILE A 83 -0.31 -5.97 -6.67
C ILE A 83 1.06 -6.27 -7.29
N SER A 84 1.10 -7.08 -8.35
CA SER A 84 2.35 -7.45 -9.03
C SER A 84 3.01 -6.22 -9.65
N ASN A 85 2.23 -5.39 -10.34
CA ASN A 85 2.72 -4.15 -10.92
C ASN A 85 3.27 -3.22 -9.85
N TRP A 86 2.54 -3.03 -8.74
CA TRP A 86 3.01 -2.21 -7.62
C TRP A 86 4.30 -2.73 -6.99
N SER A 87 4.41 -4.05 -6.81
CA SER A 87 5.59 -4.67 -6.21
C SER A 87 6.84 -4.53 -7.09
N GLN A 88 6.68 -4.48 -8.42
CA GLN A 88 7.78 -4.43 -9.37
C GLN A 88 8.34 -3.01 -9.63
N LEU A 89 7.67 -1.95 -9.16
CA LEU A 89 8.06 -0.54 -9.38
C LEU A 89 9.48 -0.17 -8.89
N HIS A 90 10.19 -1.04 -8.16
CA HIS A 90 11.59 -0.83 -7.73
C HIS A 90 12.65 -1.51 -8.62
N LYS A 91 12.29 -2.17 -9.73
CA LYS A 91 13.26 -2.83 -10.62
C LYS A 91 13.85 -1.95 -11.73
N ILE A 92 13.51 -0.67 -11.76
CA ILE A 92 14.05 0.29 -12.74
C ILE A 92 14.64 1.46 -11.95
N ALA A 93 15.87 1.30 -11.47
CA ALA A 93 16.77 2.35 -11.01
C ALA A 93 18.21 1.88 -11.28
#